data_AF-A0A139BW39-F1
#
_entry.id   AF-A0A139BW39-F1
#
_cell.length_a   1.000
_cell.length_b   1.000
_cell.length_c   1.000
_cell.angle_alpha   90.00
_cell.angle_beta   90.00
_cell.angle_gamma   90.00
#
_symmetry.space_group_name_H-M   'P 1'
#
loop_
_entity.id
_entity.type
_entity.pdbx_description
1 polymer ?
#
loop_
_entity_poly.entity_id
_entity_poly.type
_entity_poly.pdbx_seq_one_letter_code
_entity_poly.pdbx_strand_id
1 'polypeptide(L)'
;MGLDNLLATMERRAADTPDTPCNRGEVSAKPAPIQACTFDTHDTSEKTTTAIAKPETLQDRQREARRQKVIAMLEATPGTQRAIYVDDASDPANIIVTVAVRHPTGATCEMLVSKAGCDAWQLLELIERHGAKNVH
;
A
#
# COMPACT_ATOMS: atom_id res chain seq x y z
N MET A 1 -31.72 -15.10 14.23
CA MET A 1 -30.68 -14.40 15.04
C MET A 1 -30.14 -13.27 14.18
N GLY A 2 -30.51 -12.02 14.49
CA GLY A 2 -30.21 -10.84 13.67
C GLY A 2 -28.79 -10.32 13.88
N LEU A 3 -28.28 -9.59 12.89
CA LEU A 3 -26.93 -9.00 12.86
C LEU A 3 -26.65 -8.11 14.08
N ASP A 4 -27.69 -7.60 14.74
CA ASP A 4 -27.61 -6.74 15.92
C ASP A 4 -26.93 -7.44 17.11
N ASN A 5 -27.07 -8.77 17.24
CA ASN A 5 -26.39 -9.54 18.29
C ASN A 5 -24.88 -9.70 18.04
N LEU A 6 -24.43 -9.59 16.78
CA LEU A 6 -23.02 -9.76 16.42
C LEU A 6 -22.21 -8.51 16.77
N LEU A 7 -22.80 -7.33 16.64
CA LEU A 7 -22.16 -6.06 17.00
C LEU A 7 -21.99 -5.91 18.52
N ALA A 8 -23.03 -6.27 19.30
CA ALA A 8 -22.96 -6.26 20.77
C ALA A 8 -21.92 -7.24 21.34
N THR A 9 -21.56 -8.28 20.58
CA THR A 9 -20.55 -9.27 20.99
C THR A 9 -19.12 -8.75 20.76
N MET A 10 -18.90 -7.85 19.79
CA MET A 10 -17.57 -7.32 19.49
C MET A 10 -17.14 -6.16 20.41
N GLU A 11 -18.08 -5.36 20.92
CA GLU A 11 -17.75 -4.23 21.80
C GLU A 11 -17.32 -4.64 23.22
N ARG A 12 -17.59 -5.88 23.64
CA ARG A 12 -17.32 -6.34 25.02
C ARG A 12 -15.91 -6.91 25.24
N ARG A 13 -15.00 -6.84 24.25
CA ARG A 13 -13.63 -7.40 24.35
C ARG A 13 -12.49 -6.39 24.49
N ALA A 14 -12.80 -5.10 24.66
CA ALA A 14 -11.79 -4.04 24.77
C ALA A 14 -11.54 -3.54 26.20
N ALA A 15 -11.80 -4.37 27.22
CA ALA A 15 -11.48 -4.03 28.60
C ALA A 15 -11.09 -5.31 29.34
N ASP A 16 -9.78 -5.59 29.39
CA ASP A 16 -9.12 -6.31 30.49
C ASP A 16 -7.64 -6.53 30.12
N THR A 17 -6.82 -5.51 30.39
CA THR A 17 -5.39 -5.73 30.69
C THR A 17 -5.14 -5.13 32.06
N PRO A 18 -4.61 -5.91 33.03
CA PRO A 18 -4.34 -5.41 34.37
C PRO A 18 -3.19 -4.38 34.33
N ASP A 19 -3.39 -3.29 35.05
CA ASP A 19 -2.45 -2.20 35.25
C ASP A 19 -1.08 -2.72 35.71
N THR A 20 -0.07 -2.55 34.86
CA THR A 20 1.33 -2.55 35.30
C THR A 20 1.73 -1.09 35.55
N PRO A 21 2.02 -0.68 36.81
CA PRO A 21 2.43 0.68 37.07
C PRO A 21 3.86 0.88 36.56
N CYS A 22 3.97 1.57 35.42
CA CYS A 22 5.25 2.11 34.98
C CYS A 22 5.66 3.22 35.95
N ASN A 23 6.61 2.90 36.83
CA ASN A 23 7.31 3.88 37.66
C ASN A 23 7.88 5.00 36.76
N ARG A 24 7.34 6.21 36.93
CA ARG A 24 7.83 7.43 36.28
C ARG A 24 9.07 7.89 37.03
N GLY A 25 10.25 7.51 36.53
CA GLY A 25 11.50 8.14 36.94
C GLY A 25 11.45 9.63 36.58
N GLU A 26 11.41 10.50 37.59
CA GLU A 26 11.55 11.94 37.43
C GLU A 26 12.96 12.26 36.87
N VAL A 27 13.02 12.70 35.61
CA VAL A 27 14.18 13.43 35.11
C VAL A 27 13.89 14.91 35.28
N SER A 28 14.42 15.46 36.37
CA SER A 28 14.50 16.89 36.63
C SER A 28 15.36 17.55 35.56
N ALA A 29 14.72 18.22 34.61
CA ALA A 29 15.36 19.19 33.73
C ALA A 29 14.81 20.58 34.04
N LYS A 30 15.63 21.35 34.75
CA LYS A 30 15.47 22.77 35.05
C LYS A 30 15.14 23.56 33.75
N PRO A 31 14.08 24.39 33.70
CA PRO A 31 13.81 25.21 32.51
C PRO A 31 14.85 26.34 32.42
N ALA A 32 15.57 26.42 31.30
CA ALA A 32 16.30 27.63 30.94
C ALA A 32 15.32 28.64 30.31
N PRO A 33 15.44 29.95 30.60
CA PRO A 33 14.50 30.95 30.13
C PRO A 33 14.58 31.14 28.61
N ILE A 34 13.39 31.22 28.02
CA ILE A 34 13.16 31.46 26.60
C ILE A 34 13.51 32.92 26.32
N GLN A 35 14.60 33.17 25.60
CA GLN A 35 14.88 34.49 25.07
C GLN A 35 14.04 34.67 23.80
N ALA A 36 12.98 35.47 23.92
CA ALA A 36 12.21 35.96 22.78
C ALA A 36 13.11 36.89 21.95
N CYS A 37 13.50 36.44 20.77
CA CYS A 37 14.08 37.32 19.76
C CYS A 37 13.01 37.61 18.72
N THR A 38 12.62 38.88 18.69
CA THR A 38 11.74 39.50 17.70
C THR A 38 12.30 39.34 16.30
N PHE A 39 11.38 39.10 15.37
CA PHE A 39 11.63 38.93 13.95
C PHE A 39 11.87 40.30 13.33
N ASP A 40 13.11 40.59 12.93
CA ASP A 40 13.42 41.65 11.98
C ASP A 40 14.05 41.05 10.71
N THR A 41 13.43 41.45 9.60
CA THR A 41 13.61 41.09 8.20
C THR A 41 15.04 41.31 7.67
N HIS A 42 15.65 40.33 6.98
CA HIS A 42 15.80 40.27 5.51
C HIS A 42 16.80 39.19 5.03
N ASP A 43 16.45 38.66 3.85
CA ASP A 43 17.21 37.94 2.83
C ASP A 43 17.60 36.45 2.99
N THR A 44 16.79 35.64 2.29
CA THR A 44 17.18 34.77 1.18
C THR A 44 18.58 34.17 1.21
N SER A 45 18.67 32.92 1.66
CA SER A 45 19.40 31.90 0.91
C SER A 45 18.75 30.55 1.22
N GLU A 46 18.07 30.03 0.20
CA GLU A 46 17.40 28.74 0.20
C GLU A 46 18.37 27.65 0.66
N LYS A 47 18.16 27.11 1.85
CA LYS A 47 18.71 25.81 2.22
C LYS A 47 17.66 24.79 1.82
N THR A 48 17.75 24.34 0.56
CA THR A 48 17.01 23.20 0.04
C THR A 48 17.21 22.03 1.01
N THR A 49 16.17 21.72 1.77
CA THR A 49 16.08 20.47 2.51
C THR A 49 15.91 19.36 1.48
N THR A 50 17.04 18.91 0.93
CA THR A 50 17.12 17.72 0.10
C THR A 50 16.63 16.56 0.94
N ALA A 51 15.41 16.10 0.66
CA ALA A 51 14.96 14.79 1.13
C ALA A 51 15.99 13.76 0.67
N ILE A 52 16.69 13.16 1.62
CA ILE A 52 17.72 12.15 1.37
C ILE A 52 17.01 10.93 0.77
N ALA A 53 16.99 10.83 -0.56
CA ALA A 53 16.46 9.67 -1.26
C ALA A 53 17.36 8.46 -0.97
N LYS A 54 16.78 7.36 -0.49
CA LYS A 54 17.46 6.07 -0.41
C LYS A 54 17.94 5.66 -1.81
N PRO A 55 19.09 4.98 -1.94
CA PRO A 55 19.49 4.42 -3.22
C PRO A 55 18.44 3.40 -3.67
N GLU A 56 17.79 3.69 -4.80
CA GLU A 56 16.83 2.79 -5.43
C GLU A 56 17.51 1.50 -5.86
N THR A 57 16.98 0.35 -5.42
CA THR A 57 17.51 -0.94 -5.81
C THR A 57 17.05 -1.33 -7.23
N LEU A 58 17.74 -2.29 -7.87
CA LEU A 58 17.29 -2.82 -9.16
C LEU A 58 15.87 -3.40 -9.08
N GLN A 59 15.51 -3.99 -7.92
CA GLN A 59 14.20 -4.56 -7.68
C GLN A 59 13.11 -3.48 -7.60
N ASP A 60 13.42 -2.34 -6.96
CA ASP A 60 12.51 -1.19 -6.91
C ASP A 60 12.27 -0.61 -8.31
N ARG A 61 13.32 -0.51 -9.13
CA ARG A 61 13.20 -0.06 -10.53
C ARG A 61 12.33 -0.99 -11.36
N GLN A 62 12.49 -2.30 -11.21
CA GLN A 62 11.66 -3.28 -11.91
C GLN A 62 10.19 -3.20 -11.47
N ARG A 63 9.94 -3.07 -10.16
CA ARG A 63 8.59 -2.84 -9.61
C ARG A 63 7.96 -1.58 -10.20
N GLU A 64 8.70 -0.49 -10.25
CA GLU A 64 8.20 0.76 -10.83
C GLU A 64 7.93 0.64 -12.33
N ALA A 65 8.80 -0.04 -13.08
CA ALA A 65 8.58 -0.30 -14.50
C ALA A 65 7.29 -1.08 -14.77
N ARG A 66 6.97 -2.09 -13.95
CA ARG A 66 5.71 -2.83 -14.06
C ARG A 66 4.50 -1.97 -13.73
N ARG A 67 4.60 -1.12 -12.70
CA ARG A 67 3.54 -0.16 -12.33
C ARG A 67 3.25 0.81 -13.46
N GLN A 68 4.28 1.39 -14.07
CA GLN A 68 4.13 2.31 -15.19
C GLN A 68 3.49 1.63 -16.41
N LYS A 69 3.85 0.36 -16.67
CA LYS A 69 3.28 -0.42 -17.77
C LYS A 69 1.76 -0.57 -17.65
N VAL A 70 1.24 -0.94 -16.48
CA VAL A 70 -0.22 -1.09 -16.30
C VAL A 70 -0.97 0.24 -16.37
N ILE A 71 -0.33 1.34 -15.97
CA ILE A 71 -0.90 2.68 -16.11
C ILE A 71 -0.99 3.06 -17.59
N ALA A 72 0.08 2.86 -18.35
CA ALA A 72 0.08 3.08 -19.79
C ALA A 72 -0.97 2.21 -20.50
N MET A 73 -1.17 0.96 -20.06
CA MET A 73 -2.23 0.09 -20.57
C MET A 73 -3.63 0.65 -20.30
N LEU A 74 -3.88 1.20 -19.11
CA LEU A 74 -5.14 1.89 -18.81
C LEU A 74 -5.29 3.08 -19.76
N GLU A 75 -4.32 3.98 -19.83
CA GLU A 75 -4.36 5.21 -20.64
C GLU A 75 -4.62 4.93 -22.12
N ALA A 76 -4.00 3.88 -22.67
CA ALA A 76 -4.17 3.48 -24.07
C ALA A 76 -5.61 3.04 -24.41
N THR A 77 -6.42 2.64 -23.41
CA THR A 77 -7.81 2.22 -23.61
C THR A 77 -8.76 2.94 -22.64
N PRO A 78 -9.29 4.11 -23.00
CA PRO A 78 -10.09 4.96 -22.11
C PRO A 78 -11.36 4.31 -21.51
N GLY A 79 -11.89 3.25 -22.13
CA GLY A 79 -13.04 2.49 -21.63
C GLY A 79 -12.69 1.35 -20.65
N THR A 80 -11.41 1.00 -20.54
CA THR A 80 -10.96 -0.12 -19.71
C THR A 80 -10.89 0.29 -18.24
N GLN A 81 -11.64 -0.42 -17.39
CA GLN A 81 -11.67 -0.17 -15.95
C GLN A 81 -10.46 -0.76 -15.21
N ARG A 82 -9.83 -1.80 -15.76
CA ARG A 82 -8.72 -2.50 -15.11
C ARG A 82 -7.69 -2.93 -16.14
N ALA A 83 -6.42 -2.68 -15.87
CA ALA A 83 -5.31 -3.25 -16.62
C ALA A 83 -4.55 -4.24 -15.73
N ILE A 84 -4.15 -5.36 -16.33
CA ILE A 84 -3.41 -6.41 -15.65
C ILE A 84 -2.17 -6.70 -16.49
N TYR A 85 -1.01 -6.68 -15.84
CA TYR A 85 0.25 -7.12 -16.41
C TYR A 85 0.75 -8.31 -15.61
N VAL A 86 1.18 -9.35 -16.32
CA VAL A 86 1.72 -10.58 -15.74
C VAL A 86 3.19 -10.68 -16.16
N ASP A 87 4.08 -10.83 -15.18
CA ASP A 87 5.50 -11.04 -15.36
C ASP A 87 5.90 -12.36 -14.70
N ASP A 88 6.20 -13.35 -15.53
CA ASP A 88 6.64 -14.68 -15.13
C ASP A 88 8.16 -14.87 -15.31
N ALA A 89 8.89 -13.85 -15.75
CA ALA A 89 10.32 -13.95 -16.03
C ALA A 89 11.19 -13.37 -14.92
N SER A 90 10.71 -12.31 -14.24
CA SER A 90 11.52 -11.59 -13.24
C SER A 90 11.79 -12.36 -11.95
N ASP A 91 10.93 -13.32 -11.58
CA ASP A 91 11.07 -14.16 -10.39
C ASP A 91 10.99 -15.65 -10.78
N PRO A 92 11.99 -16.49 -10.43
CA PRO A 92 11.98 -17.91 -10.78
C PRO A 92 10.92 -18.71 -10.00
N ALA A 93 10.53 -18.28 -8.79
CA ALA A 93 9.59 -18.98 -7.91
C ALA A 93 8.16 -18.43 -8.02
N ASN A 94 8.00 -17.16 -8.37
CA ASN A 94 6.69 -16.48 -8.41
C ASN A 94 6.37 -15.91 -9.80
N ILE A 95 5.08 -15.81 -10.07
CA ILE A 95 4.52 -14.95 -11.11
C ILE A 95 4.13 -13.64 -10.43
N ILE A 96 4.53 -12.52 -11.00
CA ILE A 96 4.18 -11.20 -10.50
C ILE A 96 2.98 -10.70 -11.30
N VAL A 97 1.87 -10.45 -10.61
CA VAL A 97 0.66 -9.88 -11.20
C VAL A 97 0.54 -8.44 -10.74
N THR A 98 0.71 -7.51 -11.67
CA THR A 98 0.51 -6.07 -11.43
C THR A 98 -0.87 -5.68 -11.94
N VAL A 99 -1.67 -5.04 -11.11
CA VAL A 99 -3.03 -4.60 -11.45
C VAL A 99 -3.13 -3.10 -11.27
N ALA A 100 -3.77 -2.43 -12.22
CA ALA A 100 -4.21 -1.04 -12.09
C ALA A 100 -5.72 -0.95 -12.27
N VAL A 101 -6.37 -0.12 -11.46
CA VAL A 101 -7.82 0.12 -11.51
C VAL A 101 -8.09 1.59 -11.81
N ARG A 102 -8.89 1.86 -12.84
CA ARG A 102 -9.38 3.18 -13.21
C ARG A 102 -10.58 3.53 -12.35
N HIS A 103 -10.45 4.60 -11.57
CA HIS A 103 -11.51 5.21 -10.74
C HIS A 103 -12.14 4.27 -9.66
N PRO A 104 -12.58 4.81 -8.51
CA PRO A 104 -12.28 6.14 -7.98
C PRO A 104 -10.84 6.31 -7.51
N THR A 105 -10.11 5.22 -7.31
CA THR A 105 -8.84 5.26 -6.57
C THR A 105 -7.60 5.47 -7.44
N GLY A 106 -7.64 5.10 -8.73
CA GLY A 106 -6.43 5.09 -9.56
C GLY A 106 -5.34 4.15 -9.01
N ALA A 107 -5.73 3.18 -8.19
CA ALA A 107 -4.81 2.37 -7.41
C ALA A 107 -4.06 1.36 -8.29
N THR A 108 -2.84 1.06 -7.87
CA THR A 108 -2.02 -0.01 -8.42
C THR A 108 -1.58 -0.95 -7.31
N CYS A 109 -1.55 -2.25 -7.57
CA CYS A 109 -1.01 -3.24 -6.63
C CYS A 109 -0.20 -4.31 -7.37
N GLU A 110 0.72 -4.94 -6.64
CA GLU A 110 1.43 -6.14 -7.11
C GLU A 110 1.12 -7.30 -6.19
N MET A 111 0.86 -8.46 -6.78
CA MET A 111 0.66 -9.72 -6.09
C MET A 111 1.69 -10.73 -6.58
N LEU A 112 2.28 -11.49 -5.66
CA LEU A 112 3.13 -12.63 -5.96
C LEU A 112 2.28 -13.90 -5.91
N VAL A 113 2.28 -14.65 -6.99
CA VAL A 113 1.61 -15.95 -7.09
C VAL A 113 2.67 -17.02 -7.22
N SER A 114 2.72 -17.96 -6.28
CA SER A 114 3.67 -19.08 -6.34
C SER A 114 3.44 -19.90 -7.60
N LYS A 115 4.50 -20.13 -8.38
CA LYS A 115 4.45 -20.99 -9.58
C LYS A 115 4.18 -22.44 -9.21
N ALA A 116 4.68 -22.89 -8.06
CA ALA A 116 4.52 -24.28 -7.61
C ALA A 116 3.05 -24.64 -7.32
N GLY A 117 2.20 -23.65 -7.01
CA GLY A 117 0.77 -23.84 -6.76
C GLY A 117 -0.12 -23.45 -7.92
N CYS A 118 0.44 -23.05 -9.07
CA CYS A 118 -0.34 -22.58 -10.21
C CYS A 118 -0.63 -23.74 -11.16
N ASP A 119 -1.85 -24.27 -11.13
CA ASP A 119 -2.34 -25.25 -12.10
C ASP A 119 -3.10 -24.51 -13.22
N ALA A 120 -2.50 -24.49 -14.40
CA ALA A 120 -3.07 -23.82 -15.57
C ALA A 120 -4.40 -24.44 -16.01
N TRP A 121 -4.59 -25.76 -15.84
CA TRP A 121 -5.83 -26.43 -16.23
C TRP A 121 -6.97 -26.10 -15.28
N GLN A 122 -6.70 -26.10 -13.98
CA GLN A 122 -7.68 -25.70 -12.99
C GLN A 122 -8.10 -24.23 -13.17
N LEU A 123 -7.15 -23.36 -13.55
CA LEU A 123 -7.45 -21.97 -13.88
C LEU A 123 -8.36 -21.84 -15.10
N LEU A 124 -8.08 -22.60 -16.18
CA LEU A 124 -8.92 -22.62 -17.39
C LEU A 124 -10.35 -23.08 -17.07
N GLU A 125 -10.50 -24.13 -16.28
CA GLU A 125 -11.82 -24.61 -15.82
C GLU A 125 -12.58 -23.54 -15.02
N LEU A 126 -11.87 -22.79 -14.17
CA LEU A 126 -12.45 -21.69 -13.39
C LEU A 126 -12.91 -20.54 -14.31
N ILE A 127 -12.11 -20.19 -15.31
CA ILE A 127 -12.45 -19.15 -16.29
C ILE A 127 -13.66 -19.58 -17.12
N GLU A 128 -13.72 -20.82 -17.58
CA GLU A 128 -14.88 -21.32 -18.32
C GLU A 128 -16.16 -21.27 -17.46
N ARG A 129 -16.07 -21.67 -16.19
CA ARG A 129 -17.22 -21.70 -15.27
C ARG A 129 -17.73 -20.32 -14.87
N HIS A 130 -16.87 -19.30 -14.81
CA HIS A 130 -17.20 -17.99 -14.23
C HIS A 130 -17.03 -16.79 -15.17
N GLY A 131 -16.27 -16.92 -16.26
CA GLY A 131 -15.85 -15.80 -17.11
C GLY A 131 -16.95 -15.16 -17.95
N ALA A 132 -18.03 -15.90 -18.27
CA ALA A 132 -19.11 -15.42 -19.12
C ALA A 132 -20.27 -14.72 -18.39
N LYS A 133 -20.21 -14.54 -17.06
CA LYS A 133 -21.39 -14.14 -16.27
C LYS A 133 -21.73 -12.65 -16.24
N ASN A 134 -20.96 -11.77 -16.91
CA ASN A 134 -21.19 -10.31 -16.87
C ASN A 134 -21.26 -9.66 -18.26
N VAL A 135 -22.29 -10.02 -19.05
CA VAL A 135 -22.73 -9.22 -20.20
C VAL A 135 -24.25 -9.07 -20.13
N HIS A 136 -24.75 -8.25 -19.20
CA HIS A 136 -26.11 -7.69 -19.20
C HIS A 136 -26.04 -6.23 -18.81
#